data_AF-A0A957HY68-F1
#
_entry.id   AF-A0A957HY68-F1
#
_cell.length_a   1.000
_cell.length_b   1.000
_cell.length_c   1.000
_cell.angle_alpha   90.00
_cell.angle_beta   90.00
_cell.angle_gamma   90.00
#
_symmetry.space_group_name_H-M   'P 1'
#
loop_
_entity.id
_entity.type
_entity.pdbx_description
1 polymer ?
#
loop_
_entity_poly.entity_id
_entity_poly.type
_entity_poly.pdbx_seq_one_letter_code
_entity_poly.pdbx_strand_id
1 'polypeptide(L)'
;MTTRVVVEIASGVEATLTAQPTPTGYATALAIATQPPLVTATSLPTGTPQVTQKAPGTATPYPTQTAWPTFAPTPTPTPSNTPLPIIPAAPAPLAGAQLEDQLLAALNTTFANARYFKSQASGSDIPNCTAIIDTFNHVVNSPTFDVSGASSEAQYAYTVYREAIKIFSGDSDELWTDGVYAAYTACVNNGDSTAFNSTQISNMFLTVGQVEGLLIDGIERLGGEP
;
A
#
# COMPACT_ATOMS: atom_id res chain seq x y z
N MET A 1 3.22 49.65 -10.65
CA MET A 1 3.16 48.82 -11.86
C MET A 1 2.86 47.41 -11.42
N THR A 2 1.64 46.93 -11.65
CA THR A 2 1.17 45.62 -11.18
C THR A 2 1.16 44.68 -12.37
N THR A 3 2.04 43.67 -12.36
CA THR A 3 2.11 42.65 -13.41
C THR A 3 0.99 41.65 -13.21
N ARG A 4 0.12 41.50 -14.22
CA ARG A 4 -1.01 40.58 -14.24
C ARG A 4 -0.59 39.35 -15.04
N VAL A 5 -0.60 38.16 -14.44
CA VAL A 5 -0.39 36.89 -15.14
C VAL A 5 -1.77 36.24 -15.32
N VAL A 6 -2.15 36.00 -16.57
CA VAL A 6 -3.39 35.31 -16.94
C VAL A 6 -3.00 33.90 -17.38
N VAL A 7 -3.57 32.88 -16.73
CA VAL A 7 -3.47 31.48 -17.17
C VAL A 7 -4.82 31.12 -17.77
N GLU A 8 -4.84 30.80 -19.06
CA GLU A 8 -6.04 30.42 -19.79
C GLU A 8 -6.25 28.91 -19.64
N ILE A 9 -7.26 28.52 -18.85
CA ILE A 9 -7.69 27.13 -18.70
C ILE A 9 -9.06 27.01 -19.36
N ALA A 10 -9.18 26.09 -20.31
CA ALA A 10 -10.42 25.80 -21.01
C ALA A 10 -11.45 25.17 -20.05
N SER A 11 -12.20 26.02 -19.35
CA SER A 11 -13.58 25.81 -18.87
C SER A 11 -13.93 26.92 -17.86
N GLY A 12 -14.46 28.03 -18.36
CA GLY A 12 -15.58 28.81 -17.79
C GLY A 12 -15.65 29.17 -16.29
N VAL A 13 -14.59 29.11 -15.49
CA VAL A 13 -14.63 29.54 -14.07
C VAL A 13 -13.44 30.44 -13.77
N GLU A 14 -13.69 31.75 -13.66
CA GLU A 14 -12.69 32.72 -13.23
C GLU A 14 -12.48 32.61 -11.71
N ALA A 15 -11.38 31.98 -11.29
CA ALA A 15 -10.95 32.00 -9.89
C ALA A 15 -10.02 33.20 -9.65
N THR A 16 -10.49 34.18 -8.87
CA THR A 16 -9.65 35.30 -8.41
C THR A 16 -8.90 34.88 -7.14
N LEU A 17 -7.62 34.54 -7.25
CA LEU A 17 -6.74 34.34 -6.10
C LEU A 17 -6.19 35.70 -5.65
N THR A 18 -6.60 36.15 -4.46
CA THR A 18 -5.94 37.29 -3.79
C THR A 18 -4.86 36.75 -2.86
N ALA A 19 -3.64 37.27 -3.00
CA ALA A 19 -2.51 36.90 -2.15
C ALA A 19 -2.80 37.28 -0.69
N GLN A 20 -2.70 36.30 0.21
CA GLN A 20 -2.85 36.50 1.65
C GLN A 20 -1.53 37.04 2.23
N PRO A 21 -1.47 38.26 2.80
CA PRO A 21 -0.27 38.73 3.46
C PRO A 21 -0.06 38.00 4.80
N THR A 22 1.20 37.64 5.07
CA THR A 22 1.68 37.10 6.34
C THR A 22 1.45 38.09 7.48
N PRO A 23 0.67 37.76 8.53
CA PRO A 23 0.52 38.67 9.66
C PRO A 23 1.71 38.51 10.62
N THR A 24 2.54 39.54 10.68
CA THR A 24 3.45 39.80 11.81
C THR A 24 2.80 40.91 12.64
N GLY A 25 2.47 40.66 13.91
CA GLY A 25 2.14 41.73 14.84
C GLY A 25 1.06 41.40 15.87
N TYR A 26 1.45 41.47 17.13
CA TYR A 26 0.58 41.60 18.29
C TYR A 26 -0.12 42.96 18.26
N ALA A 27 -1.45 42.99 18.43
CA ALA A 27 -2.18 44.19 18.83
C ALA A 27 -3.44 43.82 19.64
N THR A 28 -3.46 44.31 20.86
CA THR A 28 -4.62 44.42 21.75
C THR A 28 -5.52 45.55 21.25
N ALA A 29 -6.82 45.31 20.96
CA ALA A 29 -7.87 46.33 21.10
C ALA A 29 -9.30 45.81 20.89
N LEU A 30 -10.13 46.13 21.89
CA LEU A 30 -11.55 46.51 21.94
C LEU A 30 -12.62 45.67 21.23
N ALA A 31 -13.50 45.15 22.09
CA ALA A 31 -14.81 44.59 21.80
C ALA A 31 -15.75 45.59 21.11
N ILE A 32 -16.48 45.10 20.11
CA ILE A 32 -17.74 45.66 19.64
C ILE A 32 -18.78 44.54 19.76
N ALA A 33 -19.77 44.78 20.61
CA ALA A 33 -20.88 43.86 20.86
C ALA A 33 -21.83 43.85 19.66
N THR A 34 -22.03 42.67 19.07
CA THR A 34 -23.10 42.42 18.11
C THR A 34 -23.97 41.30 18.67
N GLN A 35 -25.27 41.57 18.78
CA GLN A 35 -26.26 40.79 19.51
C GLN A 35 -26.36 39.33 19.04
N PRO A 36 -26.63 38.37 19.95
CA PRO A 36 -26.93 36.99 19.57
C PRO A 36 -28.34 36.89 18.95
N PRO A 37 -28.57 35.98 17.98
CA PRO A 37 -29.90 35.69 17.48
C PRO A 37 -30.77 35.02 18.56
N LEU A 38 -32.03 35.40 18.59
CA LEU A 38 -33.09 34.87 19.44
C LEU A 38 -33.26 33.37 19.18
N VAL A 39 -32.89 32.54 20.17
CA VAL A 39 -33.06 31.09 20.12
C VAL A 39 -34.45 30.76 20.66
N THR A 40 -35.35 30.32 19.79
CA THR A 40 -36.67 29.81 20.18
C THR A 40 -36.48 28.46 20.88
N ALA A 41 -36.69 28.43 22.20
CA ALA A 41 -36.64 27.20 22.98
C ALA A 41 -37.91 26.35 22.74
N THR A 42 -37.77 25.24 22.04
CA THR A 42 -38.80 24.20 21.99
C THR A 42 -38.74 23.40 23.30
N SER A 43 -39.78 23.48 24.11
CA SER A 43 -39.92 22.73 25.36
C SER A 43 -39.96 21.21 25.09
N LEU A 44 -39.05 20.47 25.70
CA LEU A 44 -39.04 19.00 25.69
C LEU A 44 -39.98 18.47 26.79
N PRO A 45 -40.91 17.52 26.52
CA PRO A 45 -41.78 16.97 27.55
C PRO A 45 -40.96 16.12 28.54
N THR A 46 -41.03 16.47 29.82
CA THR A 46 -40.44 15.75 30.94
C THR A 46 -41.30 14.53 31.28
N GLY A 47 -41.07 13.41 30.60
CA GLY A 47 -41.57 12.11 31.04
C GLY A 47 -40.62 11.53 32.08
N THR A 48 -41.00 11.56 33.36
CA THR A 48 -40.32 10.79 34.42
C THR A 48 -40.60 9.30 34.21
N PRO A 49 -39.59 8.44 33.96
CA PRO A 49 -39.80 7.00 33.97
C PRO A 49 -40.01 6.52 35.41
N GLN A 50 -41.20 6.00 35.69
CA GLN A 50 -41.51 5.30 36.93
C GLN A 50 -40.81 3.94 36.90
N VAL A 51 -39.73 3.79 37.69
CA VAL A 51 -38.99 2.53 37.84
C VAL A 51 -39.78 1.61 38.78
N THR A 52 -40.55 0.69 38.19
CA THR A 52 -41.15 -0.43 38.94
C THR A 52 -40.04 -1.43 39.26
N GLN A 53 -39.68 -1.55 40.55
CA GLN A 53 -38.71 -2.56 41.01
C GLN A 53 -39.28 -3.96 40.78
N LYS A 54 -38.71 -4.68 39.81
CA LYS A 54 -38.93 -6.11 39.59
C LYS A 54 -38.12 -6.88 40.62
N ALA A 55 -38.77 -7.78 41.36
CA ALA A 55 -38.16 -8.64 42.36
C ALA A 55 -36.92 -9.39 41.81
N PRO A 56 -35.87 -9.61 42.62
CA PRO A 56 -34.68 -10.33 42.19
C PRO A 56 -35.05 -11.77 41.82
N GLY A 57 -34.87 -12.11 40.55
CA GLY A 57 -35.06 -13.46 40.04
C GLY A 57 -34.08 -14.42 40.69
N THR A 58 -34.58 -15.62 40.98
CA THR A 58 -33.88 -16.77 41.55
C THR A 58 -32.56 -17.02 40.80
N ALA A 59 -31.46 -17.13 41.54
CA ALA A 59 -30.13 -17.39 40.97
C ALA A 59 -30.14 -18.72 40.19
N THR A 60 -29.87 -18.64 38.88
CA THR A 60 -29.60 -19.78 38.03
C THR A 60 -28.27 -20.43 38.44
N PRO A 61 -28.20 -21.76 38.64
CA PRO A 61 -26.95 -22.42 38.97
C PRO A 61 -25.93 -22.27 37.84
N TYR A 62 -24.69 -22.00 38.21
CA TYR A 62 -23.55 -21.87 37.29
C TYR A 62 -23.30 -23.21 36.59
N PRO A 63 -23.09 -23.24 35.26
CA PRO A 63 -22.83 -24.49 34.56
C PRO A 63 -21.48 -25.07 35.02
N THR A 64 -21.51 -26.32 35.46
CA THR A 64 -20.31 -27.11 35.78
C THR A 64 -19.46 -27.23 34.51
N GLN A 65 -18.22 -26.74 34.55
CA GLN A 65 -17.30 -26.85 33.42
C GLN A 65 -17.00 -28.32 33.15
N THR A 66 -17.46 -28.82 32.00
CA THR A 66 -17.08 -30.12 31.46
C THR A 66 -15.58 -30.11 31.18
N ALA A 67 -14.84 -31.08 31.74
CA ALA A 67 -13.42 -31.22 31.51
C ALA A 67 -13.14 -31.39 30.01
N TRP A 68 -12.19 -30.61 29.50
CA TRP A 68 -11.73 -30.71 28.11
C TRP A 68 -11.08 -32.08 27.85
N PRO A 69 -11.38 -32.75 26.72
CA PRO A 69 -10.72 -34.00 26.38
C PRO A 69 -9.23 -33.76 26.20
N THR A 70 -8.43 -34.56 26.90
CA THR A 70 -6.98 -34.57 26.76
C THR A 70 -6.63 -35.15 25.39
N PHE A 71 -6.14 -34.31 24.47
CA PHE A 71 -5.68 -34.77 23.17
C PHE A 71 -4.47 -35.69 23.36
N ALA A 72 -4.54 -36.89 22.79
CA ALA A 72 -3.42 -37.82 22.75
C ALA A 72 -2.25 -37.19 21.96
N PRO A 73 -0.98 -37.40 22.37
CA PRO A 73 0.16 -36.88 21.65
C PRO A 73 0.18 -37.44 20.22
N THR A 74 0.23 -36.54 19.25
CA THR A 74 0.39 -36.87 17.84
C THR A 74 1.72 -37.61 17.67
N PRO A 75 1.78 -38.76 16.96
CA PRO A 75 3.03 -39.47 16.76
C PRO A 75 4.02 -38.56 16.04
N THR A 76 5.23 -38.44 16.60
CA THR A 76 6.34 -37.73 15.98
C THR A 76 6.68 -38.41 14.65
N PRO A 77 6.66 -37.72 13.51
CA PRO A 77 7.02 -38.32 12.23
C PRO A 77 8.47 -38.80 12.28
N THR A 78 8.68 -40.07 11.96
CA THR A 78 9.99 -40.68 11.77
C THR A 78 10.72 -39.93 10.64
N PRO A 79 12.00 -39.54 10.80
CA PRO A 79 12.74 -38.88 9.73
C PRO A 79 12.81 -39.82 8.52
N SER A 80 12.18 -39.39 7.42
CA SER A 80 12.35 -40.00 6.11
C SER A 80 13.80 -39.81 5.68
N ASN A 81 14.47 -40.90 5.30
CA ASN A 81 15.73 -40.85 4.55
C ASN A 81 15.45 -40.35 3.13
N THR A 82 15.04 -39.09 3.03
CA THR A 82 15.00 -38.38 1.76
C THR A 82 16.46 -38.23 1.32
N PRO A 83 16.83 -38.65 0.09
CA PRO A 83 18.15 -38.37 -0.45
C PRO A 83 18.45 -36.88 -0.29
N LEU A 84 19.62 -36.54 0.28
CA LEU A 84 20.03 -35.14 0.30
C LEU A 84 19.94 -34.62 -1.14
N PRO A 85 19.31 -33.46 -1.39
CA PRO A 85 19.33 -32.86 -2.70
C PRO A 85 20.80 -32.77 -3.13
N ILE A 86 21.10 -33.32 -4.31
CA ILE A 86 22.36 -33.05 -4.99
C ILE A 86 22.37 -31.54 -5.14
N ILE A 87 23.13 -30.84 -4.30
CA ILE A 87 23.33 -29.41 -4.42
C ILE A 87 24.07 -29.24 -5.74
N PRO A 88 23.45 -28.70 -6.80
CA PRO A 88 24.22 -28.38 -8.00
C PRO A 88 25.34 -27.45 -7.57
N ALA A 89 26.55 -27.71 -8.04
CA ALA A 89 27.70 -26.86 -7.76
C ALA A 89 27.29 -25.39 -7.96
N ALA A 90 27.66 -24.53 -7.00
CA ALA A 90 27.37 -23.10 -7.06
C ALA A 90 27.68 -22.61 -8.49
N PRO A 91 26.71 -21.97 -9.17
CA PRO A 91 26.94 -21.46 -10.52
C PRO A 91 28.27 -20.71 -10.54
N ALA A 92 29.10 -20.99 -11.55
CA ALA A 92 30.31 -20.22 -11.73
C ALA A 92 29.95 -18.73 -11.70
N PRO A 93 30.73 -17.87 -11.01
CA PRO A 93 30.45 -16.45 -10.95
C PRO A 93 30.30 -15.94 -12.39
N LEU A 94 29.12 -15.39 -12.69
CA LEU A 94 28.85 -14.81 -14.00
C LEU A 94 29.87 -13.72 -14.26
N ALA A 95 30.49 -13.74 -15.45
CA ALA A 95 31.36 -12.66 -15.86
C ALA A 95 30.59 -11.34 -15.83
N GLY A 96 31.24 -10.24 -15.43
CA GLY A 96 30.57 -8.96 -15.15
C GLY A 96 29.62 -8.47 -16.25
N ALA A 97 29.96 -8.67 -17.53
CA ALA A 97 29.07 -8.32 -18.64
C ALA A 97 27.78 -9.17 -18.70
N GLN A 98 27.87 -10.47 -18.41
CA GLN A 98 26.68 -11.34 -18.38
C GLN A 98 25.76 -11.00 -17.20
N LEU A 99 26.32 -10.51 -16.09
CA LEU A 99 25.56 -10.06 -14.94
C LEU A 99 24.76 -8.79 -15.26
N GLU A 100 25.39 -7.82 -15.91
CA GLU A 100 24.74 -6.57 -16.32
C GLU A 100 23.58 -6.83 -17.30
N ASP A 101 23.78 -7.68 -18.30
CA ASP A 101 22.71 -8.09 -19.23
C ASP A 101 21.53 -8.75 -18.52
N GLN A 102 21.81 -9.64 -17.55
CA GLN A 102 20.77 -10.31 -16.78
C GLN A 102 20.03 -9.35 -15.84
N LEU A 103 20.76 -8.43 -15.21
CA LEU A 103 20.17 -7.40 -14.35
C LEU A 103 19.28 -6.46 -15.16
N LEU A 104 19.73 -6.04 -16.34
CA LEU A 104 18.94 -5.22 -17.25
C LEU A 104 17.67 -5.94 -17.72
N ALA A 105 17.76 -7.23 -18.04
CA ALA A 105 16.59 -8.03 -18.40
C ALA A 105 15.60 -8.17 -17.22
N ALA A 106 16.10 -8.35 -16.00
CA ALA A 106 15.27 -8.41 -14.80
C ALA A 106 14.57 -7.08 -14.53
N LEU A 107 15.29 -5.96 -14.57
CA LEU A 107 14.73 -4.61 -14.44
C LEU A 107 13.58 -4.36 -15.43
N ASN A 108 13.81 -4.62 -16.72
CA ASN A 108 12.80 -4.46 -17.77
C ASN A 108 11.57 -5.36 -17.53
N THR A 109 11.80 -6.61 -17.13
CA THR A 109 10.71 -7.55 -16.83
C THR A 109 9.89 -7.08 -15.63
N THR A 110 10.53 -6.66 -14.55
CA THR A 110 9.86 -6.14 -13.36
C THR A 110 9.10 -4.85 -13.68
N PHE A 111 9.67 -3.98 -14.51
CA PHE A 111 9.01 -2.76 -14.97
C PHE A 111 7.74 -3.06 -15.78
N ALA A 112 7.83 -3.98 -16.74
CA ALA A 112 6.68 -4.44 -17.53
C ALA A 112 5.59 -5.05 -16.64
N ASN A 113 5.97 -5.87 -15.66
CA ASN A 113 5.04 -6.47 -14.71
C ASN A 113 4.37 -5.39 -13.82
N ALA A 114 5.10 -4.40 -13.34
CA ALA A 114 4.52 -3.30 -12.55
C ALA A 114 3.47 -2.50 -13.36
N ARG A 115 3.78 -2.18 -14.63
CA ARG A 115 2.82 -1.53 -15.55
C ARG A 115 1.61 -2.40 -15.82
N TYR A 116 1.82 -3.69 -16.03
CA TYR A 116 0.74 -4.64 -16.24
C TYR A 116 -0.17 -4.73 -15.00
N PHE A 117 0.39 -4.81 -13.80
CA PHE A 117 -0.35 -4.78 -12.53
C PHE A 117 -1.26 -3.55 -12.44
N LYS A 118 -0.70 -2.36 -12.69
CA LYS A 118 -1.45 -1.09 -12.74
C LYS A 118 -2.57 -1.15 -13.77
N SER A 119 -2.31 -1.68 -14.96
CA SER A 119 -3.34 -1.83 -16.00
C SER A 119 -4.51 -2.70 -15.54
N GLN A 120 -4.24 -3.83 -14.89
CA GLN A 120 -5.24 -4.78 -14.41
C GLN A 120 -6.12 -4.19 -13.31
N ALA A 121 -5.55 -3.32 -12.48
CA ALA A 121 -6.28 -2.66 -11.41
C ALA A 121 -6.94 -1.33 -11.83
N SER A 122 -6.60 -0.80 -13.01
CA SER A 122 -7.17 0.42 -13.59
C SER A 122 -8.29 0.19 -14.60
N GLY A 123 -8.51 -1.07 -15.02
CA GLY A 123 -9.49 -1.41 -16.04
C GLY A 123 -10.90 -0.93 -15.66
N SER A 124 -11.67 -0.49 -16.67
CA SER A 124 -13.08 -0.13 -16.51
C SER A 124 -13.96 -1.31 -16.07
N ASP A 125 -13.45 -2.53 -16.22
CA ASP A 125 -14.07 -3.77 -15.80
C ASP A 125 -13.30 -4.30 -14.58
N ILE A 126 -14.06 -4.57 -13.51
CA ILE A 126 -13.78 -5.41 -12.33
C ILE A 126 -12.35 -5.99 -12.34
N PRO A 127 -11.45 -5.55 -11.45
CA PRO A 127 -10.04 -5.97 -11.46
C PRO A 127 -9.89 -7.50 -11.54
N ASN A 128 -9.04 -7.97 -12.45
CA ASN A 128 -8.79 -9.40 -12.61
C ASN A 128 -7.88 -9.90 -11.50
N CYS A 129 -8.47 -10.41 -10.42
CA CYS A 129 -7.71 -10.84 -9.24
C CYS A 129 -6.70 -11.94 -9.53
N THR A 130 -6.97 -12.85 -10.49
CA THR A 130 -5.97 -13.84 -10.92
C THR A 130 -4.76 -13.15 -11.53
N ALA A 131 -4.96 -12.21 -12.44
CA ALA A 131 -3.87 -11.46 -13.07
C ALA A 131 -3.11 -10.59 -12.05
N ILE A 132 -3.81 -9.97 -11.10
CA ILE A 132 -3.20 -9.19 -10.00
C ILE A 132 -2.29 -10.08 -9.14
N ILE A 133 -2.80 -11.23 -8.69
CA ILE A 133 -2.06 -12.18 -7.85
C ILE A 133 -0.83 -12.71 -8.60
N ASP A 134 -1.01 -13.17 -9.85
CA ASP A 134 0.07 -13.74 -10.65
C ASP A 134 1.16 -12.69 -10.91
N THR A 135 0.77 -11.47 -11.30
CA THR A 135 1.71 -10.39 -11.56
C THR A 135 2.43 -9.95 -10.30
N PHE A 136 1.72 -9.87 -9.16
CA PHE A 136 2.33 -9.56 -7.88
C PHE A 136 3.39 -10.59 -7.51
N ASN A 137 3.06 -11.88 -7.61
CA ASN A 137 3.99 -12.96 -7.35
C ASN A 137 5.20 -12.92 -8.29
N HIS A 138 5.02 -12.55 -9.57
CA HIS A 138 6.14 -12.37 -10.49
C HIS A 138 7.08 -11.24 -10.08
N VAL A 139 6.57 -10.11 -9.60
CA VAL A 139 7.41 -8.99 -9.11
C VAL A 139 8.14 -9.38 -7.83
N VAL A 140 7.44 -9.89 -6.83
CA VAL A 140 8.05 -10.21 -5.52
C VAL A 140 9.07 -11.35 -5.60
N ASN A 141 8.83 -12.34 -6.46
CA ASN A 141 9.77 -13.44 -6.69
C ASN A 141 10.80 -13.14 -7.80
N SER A 142 11.02 -11.87 -8.15
CA SER A 142 12.00 -11.52 -9.17
C SER A 142 13.42 -11.92 -8.74
N PRO A 143 14.31 -12.29 -9.70
CA PRO A 143 15.63 -12.85 -9.39
C PRO A 143 16.50 -11.99 -8.47
N THR A 144 17.38 -12.63 -7.70
CA THR A 144 18.47 -12.00 -6.95
C THR A 144 19.80 -12.20 -7.67
N PHE A 145 20.69 -11.22 -7.57
CA PHE A 145 22.00 -11.23 -8.22
C PHE A 145 23.09 -10.96 -7.18
N ASP A 146 24.23 -11.63 -7.32
CA ASP A 146 25.45 -11.24 -6.59
C ASP A 146 26.18 -10.17 -7.40
N VAL A 147 26.18 -8.94 -6.88
CA VAL A 147 26.81 -7.77 -7.53
C VAL A 147 28.14 -7.36 -6.88
N SER A 148 28.69 -8.18 -5.98
CA SER A 148 29.91 -7.84 -5.22
C SER A 148 31.14 -7.59 -6.09
N GLY A 149 31.20 -8.18 -7.29
CA GLY A 149 32.25 -7.96 -8.30
C GLY A 149 31.83 -7.10 -9.50
N ALA A 150 30.63 -6.51 -9.47
CA ALA A 150 30.09 -5.73 -10.58
C ALA A 150 30.57 -4.27 -10.57
N SER A 151 30.30 -3.54 -11.67
CA SER A 151 30.52 -2.09 -11.74
C SER A 151 29.71 -1.33 -10.67
N SER A 152 30.12 -0.11 -10.35
CA SER A 152 29.36 0.77 -9.45
C SER A 152 27.94 1.03 -9.95
N GLU A 153 27.78 1.13 -11.26
CA GLU A 153 26.53 1.31 -11.98
C GLU A 153 25.62 0.10 -11.79
N ALA A 154 26.15 -1.12 -11.95
CA ALA A 154 25.42 -2.36 -11.71
C ALA A 154 25.02 -2.55 -10.24
N GLN A 155 25.91 -2.20 -9.30
CA GLN A 155 25.59 -2.25 -7.86
C GLN A 155 24.47 -1.27 -7.49
N TYR A 156 24.51 -0.05 -8.05
CA TYR A 156 23.44 0.94 -7.87
C TYR A 156 22.13 0.47 -8.50
N ALA A 157 22.16 0.03 -9.76
CA ALA A 157 20.99 -0.48 -10.48
C ALA A 157 20.33 -1.65 -9.75
N TYR A 158 21.14 -2.55 -9.17
CA TYR A 158 20.62 -3.64 -8.34
C TYR A 158 20.02 -3.15 -7.03
N THR A 159 20.62 -2.12 -6.40
CA THR A 159 20.06 -1.53 -5.18
C THR A 159 18.68 -0.93 -5.42
N VAL A 160 18.50 -0.12 -6.47
CA VAL A 160 17.19 0.45 -6.82
C VAL A 160 16.19 -0.62 -7.26
N TYR A 161 16.63 -1.66 -7.98
CA TYR A 161 15.82 -2.81 -8.33
C TYR A 161 15.27 -3.54 -7.09
N ARG A 162 16.11 -3.79 -6.08
CA ARG A 162 15.68 -4.43 -4.83
C ARG A 162 14.76 -3.53 -4.02
N GLU A 163 15.00 -2.22 -4.02
CA GLU A 163 14.15 -1.27 -3.32
C GLU A 163 12.76 -1.16 -3.96
N ALA A 164 12.71 -1.13 -5.30
CA ALA A 164 11.47 -1.17 -6.06
C ALA A 164 10.62 -2.41 -5.72
N ILE A 165 11.24 -3.59 -5.59
CA ILE A 165 10.54 -4.81 -5.18
C ILE A 165 10.00 -4.71 -3.76
N LYS A 166 10.78 -4.16 -2.80
CA LYS A 166 10.30 -3.98 -1.42
C LYS A 166 9.07 -3.07 -1.36
N ILE A 167 9.15 -1.90 -2.01
CA ILE A 167 8.04 -0.95 -2.12
C ILE A 167 6.81 -1.63 -2.72
N PHE A 168 7.01 -2.39 -3.80
CA PHE A 168 5.92 -3.12 -4.45
C PHE A 168 5.30 -4.19 -3.54
N SER A 169 6.11 -4.91 -2.76
CA SER A 169 5.65 -5.95 -1.84
C SER A 169 4.98 -5.42 -0.56
N GLY A 170 5.12 -4.14 -0.25
CA GLY A 170 4.70 -3.56 1.03
C GLY A 170 5.69 -3.78 2.18
N ASP A 171 6.87 -4.34 1.92
CA ASP A 171 7.93 -4.57 2.91
C ASP A 171 8.79 -3.31 3.19
N SER A 172 8.47 -2.17 2.59
CA SER A 172 9.14 -0.90 2.89
C SER A 172 8.64 -0.30 4.21
N ASP A 173 9.56 0.29 4.97
CA ASP A 173 9.25 0.97 6.24
C ASP A 173 8.40 2.25 6.06
N GLU A 174 8.07 2.64 4.81
CA GLU A 174 7.20 3.78 4.51
C GLU A 174 5.71 3.42 4.63
N LEU A 175 5.00 4.13 5.52
CA LEU A 175 3.57 3.96 5.81
C LEU A 175 2.59 4.18 4.63
N TRP A 176 3.08 4.50 3.43
CA TRP A 176 2.27 4.86 2.26
C TRP A 176 2.29 3.80 1.14
N THR A 177 3.10 2.74 1.28
CA THR A 177 3.31 1.71 0.25
C THR A 177 2.29 0.58 0.27
N ASP A 178 1.29 0.67 1.15
CA ASP A 178 0.27 -0.38 1.32
C ASP A 178 -0.64 -0.57 0.11
N GLY A 179 -0.65 0.33 -0.89
CA GLY A 179 -1.60 0.28 -2.00
C GLY A 179 -1.56 -1.02 -2.79
N VAL A 180 -0.37 -1.49 -3.17
CA VAL A 180 -0.18 -2.71 -3.96
C VAL A 180 -0.41 -3.96 -3.11
N TYR A 181 0.09 -3.98 -1.88
CA TYR A 181 -0.10 -5.11 -0.97
C TYR A 181 -1.56 -5.25 -0.51
N ALA A 182 -2.25 -4.15 -0.26
CA ALA A 182 -3.69 -4.13 0.02
C ALA A 182 -4.49 -4.66 -1.15
N ALA A 183 -4.09 -4.32 -2.38
CA ALA A 183 -4.71 -4.84 -3.60
C ALA A 183 -4.59 -6.37 -3.70
N TYR A 184 -3.37 -6.86 -3.50
CA TYR A 184 -3.07 -8.28 -3.48
C TYR A 184 -3.88 -9.01 -2.39
N THR A 185 -3.84 -8.54 -1.15
CA THR A 185 -4.55 -9.17 -0.02
C THR A 185 -6.06 -9.14 -0.19
N ALA A 186 -6.62 -8.07 -0.76
CA ALA A 186 -8.05 -8.01 -1.10
C ALA A 186 -8.43 -9.11 -2.10
N CYS A 187 -7.63 -9.31 -3.15
CA CYS A 187 -7.84 -10.37 -4.13
C CYS A 187 -7.68 -11.78 -3.54
N VAL A 188 -6.66 -12.00 -2.70
CA VAL A 188 -6.43 -13.30 -2.04
C VAL A 188 -7.57 -13.66 -1.07
N ASN A 189 -8.02 -12.70 -0.25
CA ASN A 189 -9.00 -12.98 0.80
C ASN A 189 -10.44 -13.06 0.27
N ASN A 190 -10.81 -12.21 -0.68
CA ASN A 190 -12.20 -12.09 -1.11
C ASN A 190 -12.48 -12.84 -2.42
N GLY A 191 -11.44 -13.16 -3.21
CA GLY A 191 -11.61 -13.76 -4.55
C GLY A 191 -12.37 -12.89 -5.55
N ASP A 192 -12.76 -11.67 -5.15
CA ASP A 192 -13.55 -10.72 -5.92
C ASP A 192 -12.99 -9.31 -5.72
N SER A 193 -12.97 -8.55 -6.81
CA SER A 193 -12.42 -7.22 -6.91
C SER A 193 -13.46 -6.10 -6.71
N THR A 194 -14.66 -6.44 -6.27
CA THR A 194 -15.60 -5.45 -5.70
C THR A 194 -15.06 -4.80 -4.42
N ALA A 195 -14.01 -5.34 -3.82
CA ALA A 195 -13.40 -4.85 -2.58
C ALA A 195 -12.51 -3.60 -2.74
N PHE A 196 -12.18 -3.19 -3.96
CA PHE A 196 -11.31 -2.04 -4.21
C PHE A 196 -12.05 -0.72 -4.03
N ASN A 197 -11.71 0.03 -2.97
CA ASN A 197 -12.19 1.41 -2.84
C ASN A 197 -11.29 2.40 -3.61
N SER A 198 -11.83 3.57 -3.95
CA SER A 198 -11.12 4.60 -4.75
C SER A 198 -9.82 5.09 -4.11
N THR A 199 -9.73 5.06 -2.78
CA THR A 199 -8.51 5.39 -2.03
C THR A 199 -7.42 4.33 -2.23
N GLN A 200 -7.76 3.05 -2.16
CA GLN A 200 -6.82 1.95 -2.41
C GLN A 200 -6.27 2.01 -3.83
N ILE A 201 -7.15 2.26 -4.81
CA ILE A 201 -6.73 2.43 -6.21
C ILE A 201 -5.75 3.60 -6.32
N SER A 202 -6.06 4.75 -5.72
CA SER A 202 -5.16 5.92 -5.78
C SER A 202 -3.80 5.65 -5.15
N ASN A 203 -3.76 5.02 -3.97
CA ASN A 203 -2.51 4.66 -3.28
C ASN A 203 -1.69 3.64 -4.08
N MET A 204 -2.34 2.67 -4.70
CA MET A 204 -1.71 1.70 -5.58
C MET A 204 -1.07 2.39 -6.79
N PHE A 205 -1.73 3.35 -7.43
CA PHE A 205 -1.15 4.08 -8.58
C PHE A 205 0.08 4.90 -8.18
N LEU A 206 0.04 5.53 -7.01
CA LEU A 206 1.19 6.27 -6.47
C LEU A 206 2.36 5.32 -6.21
N THR A 207 2.09 4.18 -5.55
CA THR A 207 3.11 3.16 -5.25
C THR A 207 3.73 2.61 -6.54
N VAL A 208 2.91 2.23 -7.53
CA VAL A 208 3.42 1.74 -8.81
C VAL A 208 4.19 2.82 -9.55
N GLY A 209 3.78 4.09 -9.50
CA GLY A 209 4.53 5.20 -10.08
C GLY A 209 5.92 5.39 -9.47
N GLN A 210 6.05 5.22 -8.16
CA GLN A 210 7.36 5.25 -7.48
C GLN A 210 8.25 4.08 -7.91
N VAL A 211 7.67 2.87 -7.97
CA VAL A 211 8.35 1.66 -8.46
C VAL A 211 8.82 1.85 -9.91
N GLU A 212 7.95 2.35 -10.79
CA GLU A 212 8.28 2.66 -12.19
C GLU A 212 9.47 3.63 -12.28
N GLY A 213 9.48 4.70 -11.48
CA GLY A 213 10.58 5.67 -11.45
C GLY A 213 11.92 5.08 -11.03
N LEU A 214 11.94 4.23 -9.99
CA LEU A 214 13.16 3.55 -9.53
C LEU A 214 13.70 2.55 -10.56
N LEU A 215 12.80 1.81 -11.22
CA LEU A 215 13.19 0.84 -12.24
C LEU A 215 13.75 1.53 -13.49
N ILE A 216 13.15 2.65 -13.92
CA ILE A 216 13.66 3.47 -15.03
C ILE A 216 15.08 3.97 -14.73
N ASP A 217 15.31 4.53 -13.54
CA ASP A 217 16.64 5.00 -13.11
C ASP A 217 17.68 3.87 -13.16
N GLY A 218 17.31 2.66 -12.71
CA GLY A 218 18.17 1.48 -12.82
C GLY A 218 18.46 1.05 -14.26
N ILE A 219 17.46 1.09 -15.15
CA ILE A 219 17.59 0.72 -16.58
C ILE A 219 18.53 1.71 -17.30
N GLU A 220 18.31 3.01 -17.12
CA GLU A 220 19.12 4.06 -17.75
C GLU A 220 20.58 3.99 -17.29
N ARG A 221 20.83 3.63 -16.02
CA ARG A 221 22.19 3.48 -15.49
C ARG A 221 22.98 2.35 -16.13
N LEU A 222 22.31 1.31 -16.60
CA LEU A 222 22.90 0.19 -17.35
C LEU A 222 22.94 0.45 -18.86
N GLY A 223 22.55 1.65 -19.31
CA GLY A 223 22.51 2.01 -20.73
C GLY A 223 21.35 1.38 -21.51
N GLY A 224 20.30 0.90 -20.81
CA GLY A 224 19.07 0.43 -21.44
C GLY A 224 18.09 1.57 -21.73
N GLU A 225 17.12 1.30 -22.62
CA GLU A 225 15.96 2.16 -22.84
C GLU A 225 14.71 1.51 -22.22
N PRO A 226 13.93 2.24 -21.38
CA PRO A 226 12.75 1.71 -20.68
C PRO A 226 11.48 1.59 -21.53
#